data_AF-A0AAV6BNM8-F1
#
_entry.id   AF-A0AAV6BNM8-F1
#
_cell.length_a   1.000
_cell.length_b   1.000
_cell.length_c   1.000
_cell.angle_alpha   90.00
_cell.angle_beta   90.00
_cell.angle_gamma   90.00
#
_symmetry.space_group_name_H-M   'P 1'
#
loop_
_entity.id
_entity.type
_entity.pdbx_description
1 polymer ?
#
loop_
_entity_poly.entity_id
_entity_poly.type
_entity_poly.pdbx_seq_one_letter_code
_entity_poly.pdbx_strand_id
1 'polypeptide(L)'
;MSAEDDAALVERCRKGDIAAFEPLVEKYRQRVWRLAFNVLRDREEAWDVAQDAFIRAYQALPAFRGQSAFYTWLFRIVMNVASDRARSRAARGRAFGTERVPEEDWDRVMVDKPAGNQAPDEAAASAQDRQRIMQALATLSEQHRDIIVLSDIEGFSYKEIADVLDIPMGTVMSRLHNARRKLRAALGPLLMLLLAIVLATAPALLHAQQVVRFGARVLLATDTPPASASLKLAPDMTPDERLQKFLPRLRQLTGFQEFTSLERYRAEVPIGSQERWPVPGDRTLEVTPESVSGDTVRMRVRLLRGNVTEVTTEIQAARGNPAVIGGPRHADGVLVIIVWANANPQPR
;
A
#
# COMPACT_ATOMS: atom_id res chain seq x y z
N MET A 1 14.41 12.28 16.04
CA MET A 1 14.18 11.29 17.11
C MET A 1 14.02 9.93 16.45
N SER A 2 14.73 8.92 16.95
CA SER A 2 14.65 7.54 16.46
C SER A 2 13.19 7.09 16.45
N ALA A 3 12.67 6.65 15.30
CA ALA A 3 11.33 6.12 15.18
C ALA A 3 11.29 4.75 15.87
N GLU A 4 11.12 4.73 17.19
CA GLU A 4 10.74 3.52 17.89
C GLU A 4 9.41 3.02 17.31
N ASP A 5 9.36 1.71 17.06
CA ASP A 5 8.17 1.04 16.54
C ASP A 5 7.01 1.17 17.55
N ASP A 6 5.80 1.40 17.06
CA ASP A 6 4.61 1.59 17.91
C ASP A 6 4.40 0.37 18.80
N ALA A 7 4.70 -0.83 18.30
CA ALA A 7 4.62 -2.07 19.06
C ALA A 7 5.56 -2.07 20.28
N ALA A 8 6.77 -1.52 20.14
CA ALA A 8 7.74 -1.44 21.24
C ALA A 8 7.29 -0.44 22.31
N LEU A 9 6.79 0.73 21.89
CA LEU A 9 6.23 1.74 22.79
C LEU A 9 5.02 1.20 23.55
N VAL A 10 4.09 0.55 22.85
CA VAL A 10 2.91 -0.10 23.46
C VAL A 10 3.32 -1.13 24.50
N GLU A 11 4.30 -1.98 24.20
CA GLU A 11 4.75 -3.01 25.13
C GLU A 11 5.41 -2.42 26.39
N ARG A 12 6.13 -1.31 26.27
CA ARG A 12 6.66 -0.55 27.42
C ARG A 12 5.53 0.04 28.26
N CYS A 13 4.54 0.67 27.64
CA CYS A 13 3.37 1.19 28.35
C CYS A 13 2.65 0.10 29.15
N ARG A 14 2.51 -1.11 28.56
CA ARG A 14 1.88 -2.26 29.24
C ARG A 14 2.65 -2.74 30.46
N LYS A 15 3.96 -2.50 30.49
CA LYS A 15 4.84 -2.79 31.64
C LYS A 15 4.86 -1.67 32.69
N GLY A 16 4.05 -0.64 32.53
CA GLY A 16 3.91 0.48 33.48
C GLY A 16 4.79 1.69 33.18
N ASP A 17 5.50 1.71 32.04
CA ASP A 17 6.25 2.88 31.60
C ASP A 17 5.32 3.94 31.00
N ILE A 18 4.87 4.87 31.84
CA ILE A 18 3.95 5.95 31.45
C ILE A 18 4.58 6.86 30.38
N ALA A 19 5.88 7.09 30.46
CA ALA A 19 6.59 7.97 29.54
C ALA A 19 6.64 7.41 28.11
N ALA A 20 6.50 6.09 27.94
CA ALA A 20 6.42 5.46 26.62
C ALA A 20 5.13 5.80 25.85
N PHE A 21 4.11 6.36 26.51
CA PHE A 21 2.87 6.77 25.84
C PHE A 21 2.99 8.14 25.15
N GLU A 22 3.83 9.03 25.67
CA GLU A 22 4.00 10.39 25.15
C GLU A 22 4.44 10.42 23.66
N PRO A 23 5.41 9.60 23.20
CA PRO A 23 5.75 9.51 21.79
C PRO A 23 4.59 9.04 20.90
N LEU A 24 3.72 8.15 21.40
CA LEU A 24 2.51 7.73 20.69
C LEU A 24 1.53 8.90 20.55
N VAL A 25 1.30 9.66 21.63
CA VAL A 25 0.46 10.85 21.58
C VAL A 25 1.01 11.86 20.58
N GLU A 26 2.30 12.18 20.65
CA GLU A 26 2.92 13.16 19.75
C GLU A 26 2.81 12.74 18.28
N LYS A 27 2.99 11.44 18.00
CA LYS A 27 2.86 10.88 16.64
C LYS A 27 1.44 10.95 16.09
N TYR A 28 0.42 10.75 16.93
CA TYR A 28 -0.96 10.59 16.46
C TYR A 28 -1.88 11.78 16.73
N ARG A 29 -1.48 12.75 17.57
CA ARG A 29 -2.34 13.85 18.05
C ARG A 29 -3.06 14.59 16.93
N GLN A 30 -2.35 14.91 15.86
CA GLN A 30 -2.89 15.68 14.76
C GLN A 30 -3.88 14.85 13.92
N ARG A 31 -3.58 13.58 13.68
CA ARG A 31 -4.47 12.67 12.95
C ARG A 31 -5.75 12.40 13.74
N VAL A 32 -5.61 12.16 15.05
CA VAL A 32 -6.74 11.99 15.98
C VAL A 32 -7.63 13.22 16.00
N TRP A 33 -7.04 14.41 16.13
CA TRP A 33 -7.79 15.67 16.09
C TRP A 33 -8.52 15.86 14.76
N ARG A 34 -7.85 15.62 13.62
CA ARG A 34 -8.48 15.72 12.29
C ARG A 34 -9.66 14.77 12.14
N LEU A 35 -9.53 13.54 12.63
CA LEU A 35 -10.60 12.56 12.58
C LEU A 35 -11.81 13.03 13.43
N ALA A 36 -11.57 13.49 14.66
CA ALA A 36 -12.61 14.03 15.52
C ALA A 36 -13.28 15.27 14.89
N PHE A 37 -12.50 16.19 14.30
CA PHE A 37 -13.02 17.38 13.63
C PHE A 37 -13.88 17.04 12.42
N ASN A 38 -13.51 16.01 11.65
CA ASN A 38 -14.29 15.58 10.49
C ASN A 38 -15.72 15.14 10.86
N VAL A 39 -15.85 14.48 12.02
CA VAL A 39 -17.13 14.03 12.59
C VAL A 39 -17.88 15.19 13.25
N LEU A 40 -17.21 15.98 14.10
CA LEU A 40 -17.86 16.97 14.96
C LEU A 40 -18.11 18.31 14.29
N ARG A 41 -17.25 18.72 13.34
CA ARG A 41 -17.31 20.04 12.69
C ARG A 41 -17.16 21.21 13.67
N ASP A 42 -16.53 20.97 14.82
CA ASP A 42 -16.26 21.94 15.87
C ASP A 42 -14.83 21.72 16.39
N ARG A 43 -14.05 22.80 16.44
CA ARG A 43 -12.62 22.74 16.79
C ARG A 43 -12.40 22.44 18.26
N GLU A 44 -13.17 23.06 19.15
CA GLU A 44 -13.03 22.88 20.59
C GLU A 44 -13.49 21.47 20.97
N GLU A 45 -14.65 21.03 20.47
CA GLU A 45 -15.11 19.66 20.71
C GLU A 45 -14.15 18.62 20.12
N ALA A 46 -13.49 18.90 18.99
CA ALA A 46 -12.50 18.00 18.41
C ALA A 46 -11.24 17.86 19.28
N TRP A 47 -10.77 18.95 19.91
CA TRP A 47 -9.67 18.89 20.88
C TRP A 47 -10.06 18.12 22.14
N ASP A 48 -11.27 18.37 22.66
CA ASP A 48 -11.80 17.63 23.81
C ASP A 48 -11.88 16.12 23.50
N VAL A 49 -12.43 15.77 22.33
CA VAL A 49 -12.55 14.36 21.93
C VAL A 49 -11.19 13.73 21.68
N ALA A 50 -10.23 14.46 21.11
CA ALA A 50 -8.86 13.96 20.97
C ALA A 50 -8.24 13.63 22.33
N GLN A 51 -8.37 14.54 23.30
CA GLN A 51 -7.87 14.34 24.66
C GLN A 51 -8.55 13.15 25.34
N ASP A 52 -9.88 13.09 25.34
CA ASP A 52 -10.66 12.00 25.92
C ASP A 52 -10.30 10.66 25.27
N ALA A 53 -10.14 10.62 23.94
CA ALA A 53 -9.73 9.42 23.23
C ALA A 53 -8.34 8.93 23.64
N PHE A 54 -7.36 9.82 23.83
CA PHE A 54 -6.04 9.43 24.32
C PHE A 54 -6.07 8.94 25.76
N ILE A 55 -6.86 9.57 26.63
CA ILE A 55 -7.04 9.12 28.03
C ILE A 55 -7.65 7.72 28.06
N ARG A 56 -8.72 7.49 27.29
CA ARG A 56 -9.36 6.18 27.17
C ARG A 56 -8.43 5.15 26.55
N ALA A 57 -7.66 5.53 25.53
CA ALA A 57 -6.66 4.65 24.92
C ALA A 57 -5.59 4.25 25.93
N TYR A 58 -5.07 5.18 26.73
CA TYR A 58 -4.11 4.89 27.79
C TYR A 58 -4.70 3.91 28.83
N GLN A 59 -5.92 4.17 29.31
CA GLN A 59 -6.60 3.33 30.30
C GLN A 59 -6.91 1.91 29.78
N ALA A 60 -7.26 1.80 28.49
CA ALA A 60 -7.59 0.53 27.86
C ALA A 60 -6.36 -0.21 27.28
N LEU A 61 -5.20 0.45 27.23
CA LEU A 61 -3.97 -0.08 26.63
C LEU A 61 -3.52 -1.43 27.23
N PRO A 62 -3.64 -1.69 28.55
CA PRO A 62 -3.28 -2.99 29.12
C PRO A 62 -4.07 -4.16 28.50
N ALA A 63 -5.32 -3.92 28.10
CA ALA A 63 -6.22 -4.89 27.49
C ALA A 63 -6.06 -4.99 25.96
N PHE A 64 -5.24 -4.13 25.34
CA PHE A 64 -4.99 -4.18 23.91
C PHE A 64 -4.20 -5.45 23.55
N ARG A 65 -4.79 -6.29 22.69
CA ARG A 65 -4.27 -7.62 22.33
C ARG A 65 -3.37 -7.65 21.10
N GLY A 66 -3.12 -6.51 20.44
CA GLY A 66 -2.30 -6.44 19.23
C GLY A 66 -2.90 -7.17 18.02
N GLN A 67 -4.21 -7.39 17.98
CA GLN A 67 -4.90 -8.04 16.85
C GLN A 67 -5.04 -7.12 15.62
N SER A 68 -4.85 -5.82 15.83
CA SER A 68 -4.75 -4.78 14.80
C SER A 68 -3.55 -3.89 15.13
N ALA A 69 -3.16 -3.01 14.22
CA ALA A 69 -2.16 -1.97 14.54
C ALA A 69 -2.71 -1.03 15.61
N PHE A 70 -1.82 -0.47 16.44
CA PHE A 70 -2.20 0.45 17.52
C PHE A 70 -3.01 1.65 17.00
N TYR A 71 -2.60 2.24 15.88
CA TYR A 71 -3.32 3.38 15.30
C TYR A 71 -4.74 3.00 14.85
N THR A 72 -4.95 1.79 14.32
CA THR A 72 -6.28 1.30 13.94
C THR A 72 -7.20 1.22 15.15
N TRP A 73 -6.68 0.67 16.25
CA TRP A 73 -7.41 0.56 17.51
C TRP A 73 -7.70 1.94 18.14
N LEU A 74 -6.72 2.84 18.15
CA LEU A 74 -6.89 4.22 18.60
C LEU A 74 -7.97 4.94 17.79
N PHE A 75 -7.97 4.81 16.47
CA PHE A 75 -8.94 5.47 15.60
C PHE A 75 -10.37 4.95 15.82
N ARG A 76 -10.53 3.67 16.18
CA ARG A 76 -11.82 3.14 16.63
C ARG A 76 -12.32 3.84 17.89
N ILE A 77 -11.44 4.08 18.86
CA ILE A 77 -11.79 4.83 20.09
C ILE A 77 -12.24 6.25 19.72
N VAL A 78 -11.47 6.94 18.87
CA VAL A 78 -11.81 8.30 18.43
C VAL A 78 -13.16 8.36 17.73
N MET A 79 -13.43 7.45 16.78
CA MET A 79 -14.71 7.40 16.07
C MET A 79 -15.89 7.15 17.01
N ASN A 80 -15.72 6.28 18.01
CA ASN A 80 -16.75 6.02 19.01
C ASN A 80 -17.03 7.29 19.84
N VAL A 81 -15.98 7.91 20.40
CA VAL A 81 -16.13 9.12 21.24
C VAL A 81 -16.73 10.29 20.44
N ALA A 82 -16.25 10.50 19.21
CA ALA A 82 -16.75 11.56 18.33
C ALA A 82 -18.21 11.33 17.94
N SER A 83 -18.58 10.09 17.59
CA SER A 83 -19.96 9.73 17.24
C SER A 83 -20.91 9.87 18.42
N ASP A 84 -20.47 9.50 19.63
CA ASP A 84 -21.24 9.68 20.87
C ASP A 84 -21.52 11.16 21.15
N ARG A 85 -20.48 12.00 21.03
CA ARG A 85 -20.58 13.45 21.20
C ARG A 85 -21.50 14.07 20.16
N ALA A 86 -21.38 13.70 18.88
CA ALA A 86 -22.25 14.15 17.80
C ALA A 86 -23.72 13.78 18.04
N ARG A 87 -24.00 12.53 18.45
CA ARG A 87 -25.35 12.07 18.78
C ARG A 87 -25.94 12.82 19.98
N SER A 88 -25.14 13.06 21.01
CA SER A 88 -25.54 13.83 22.19
C SER A 88 -25.89 15.28 21.83
N ARG A 89 -25.08 15.92 20.98
CA ARG A 89 -25.34 17.27 20.47
C ARG A 89 -26.63 17.34 19.66
N ALA A 90 -26.86 16.38 18.75
CA ALA A 90 -28.09 16.32 17.98
C ALA A 90 -29.33 16.11 18.87
N ALA A 91 -29.22 15.35 19.96
CA ALA A 91 -30.29 15.20 20.94
C ALA A 91 -30.58 16.51 21.69
N ARG A 92 -29.53 17.24 22.13
CA ARG A 92 -29.68 18.55 22.79
C ARG A 92 -30.20 19.64 21.85
N GLY A 93 -29.77 19.67 20.59
CA GLY A 93 -30.25 20.62 19.58
C GLY A 93 -31.72 20.44 19.22
N ARG A 94 -32.24 19.20 19.28
CA ARG A 94 -33.69 18.93 19.18
C ARG A 94 -34.48 19.40 20.41
N ALA A 95 -33.84 19.46 21.58
CA ALA A 95 -34.46 19.89 22.83
C ALA A 95 -34.43 21.42 23.01
N PHE A 96 -33.43 22.12 22.46
CA PHE A 96 -33.18 23.55 22.76
C PHE A 96 -33.05 24.47 21.53
N GLY A 97 -33.16 23.96 20.29
CA GLY A 97 -33.03 24.76 19.07
C GLY A 97 -31.60 25.29 18.87
N THR A 98 -30.82 24.65 18.01
CA THR A 98 -29.41 25.02 17.79
C THR A 98 -29.24 26.04 16.66
N GLU A 99 -28.67 27.19 17.01
CA GLU A 99 -28.01 28.14 16.11
C GLU A 99 -26.68 27.51 15.61
N ARG A 100 -26.50 27.43 14.29
CA ARG A 100 -25.26 26.94 13.66
C ARG A 100 -24.26 28.10 13.58
N VAL A 101 -23.09 27.94 14.18
CA VAL A 101 -21.98 28.87 14.02
C VAL A 101 -21.35 28.71 12.61
N PRO A 102 -20.92 29.79 11.93
CA PRO A 102 -20.50 29.77 10.53
C PRO A 102 -19.22 28.97 10.22
N GLU A 103 -19.16 28.57 8.95
CA GLU A 103 -18.25 27.62 8.31
C GLU A 103 -16.93 28.28 7.84
N GLU A 104 -16.10 28.80 8.76
CA GLU A 104 -14.86 29.52 8.39
C GLU A 104 -13.55 28.73 8.61
N ASP A 105 -13.56 27.60 9.32
CA ASP A 105 -12.32 26.95 9.79
C ASP A 105 -11.83 25.73 8.98
N TRP A 106 -12.46 25.41 7.84
CA TRP A 106 -12.09 24.24 7.02
C TRP A 106 -10.70 24.32 6.37
N ASP A 107 -10.20 25.53 6.11
CA ASP A 107 -8.94 25.74 5.40
C ASP A 107 -7.70 25.24 6.15
N ARG A 108 -7.81 25.03 7.47
CA ARG A 108 -6.72 24.52 8.33
C ARG A 108 -6.61 22.99 8.38
N VAL A 109 -7.57 22.27 7.83
CA VAL A 109 -7.68 20.80 7.97
C VAL A 109 -6.80 20.03 6.98
N MET A 110 -6.39 20.66 5.89
CA MET A 110 -5.68 20.03 4.76
C MET A 110 -4.18 20.38 4.66
N VAL A 111 -3.61 21.16 5.58
CA VAL A 111 -2.24 21.65 5.44
C VAL A 111 -1.42 21.43 6.72
N ASP A 112 -0.56 20.43 6.69
CA ASP A 112 0.80 20.58 7.21
C ASP A 112 1.74 20.67 6.01
N LYS A 113 1.93 21.90 5.52
CA LYS A 113 3.10 22.24 4.74
C LYS A 113 3.77 23.39 5.48
N PRO A 114 5.06 23.31 5.82
CA PRO A 114 5.80 24.53 6.10
C PRO A 114 5.69 25.41 4.87
N ALA A 115 5.32 26.68 5.05
CA ALA A 115 5.21 27.67 3.98
C ALA A 115 6.58 27.87 3.31
N GLY A 116 6.96 26.97 2.41
CA GLY A 116 8.13 27.09 1.56
C GLY A 116 7.67 27.56 0.18
N ASN A 117 8.03 28.81 -0.16
CA ASN A 117 8.00 29.44 -1.48
C ASN A 117 6.92 28.91 -2.45
N GLN A 118 5.64 29.20 -2.20
CA GLN A 118 4.61 29.12 -3.24
C GLN A 118 4.30 30.53 -3.73
N ALA A 119 4.19 30.70 -5.06
CA ALA A 119 3.82 31.98 -5.64
C ALA A 119 2.38 32.37 -5.22
N PRO A 120 2.06 33.67 -5.06
CA PRO A 120 0.74 34.11 -4.58
C PRO A 120 -0.44 33.56 -5.39
N ASP A 121 -0.28 33.43 -6.70
CA ASP A 121 -1.30 32.93 -7.62
C ASP A 121 -1.56 31.42 -7.44
N GLU A 122 -0.51 30.65 -7.15
CA GLU A 122 -0.60 29.21 -6.86
C GLU A 122 -1.28 28.97 -5.50
N ALA A 123 -1.01 29.84 -4.52
CA ALA A 123 -1.66 29.79 -3.22
C ALA A 123 -3.17 30.11 -3.31
N ALA A 124 -3.55 31.08 -4.14
CA ALA A 124 -4.94 31.46 -4.39
C ALA A 124 -5.72 30.38 -5.16
N ALA A 125 -5.13 29.79 -6.21
CA ALA A 125 -5.72 28.66 -6.93
C ALA A 125 -5.92 27.44 -6.01
N SER A 126 -4.92 27.14 -5.18
CA SER A 126 -5.01 26.06 -4.17
C SER A 126 -6.10 26.31 -3.14
N ALA A 127 -6.33 27.57 -2.71
CA ALA A 127 -7.41 27.92 -1.79
C ALA A 127 -8.80 27.69 -2.41
N GLN A 128 -9.01 28.11 -3.66
CA GLN A 128 -10.28 27.90 -4.36
C GLN A 128 -10.59 26.41 -4.57
N ASP A 129 -9.59 25.60 -4.92
CA ASP A 129 -9.76 24.16 -5.08
C ASP A 129 -10.04 23.46 -3.73
N ARG A 130 -9.36 23.88 -2.66
CA ARG A 130 -9.66 23.40 -1.30
C ARG A 130 -11.09 23.71 -0.88
N GLN A 131 -11.56 24.93 -1.11
CA GLN A 131 -12.92 25.33 -0.77
C GLN A 131 -13.96 24.48 -1.53
N ARG A 132 -13.72 24.18 -2.82
CA ARG A 132 -14.58 23.29 -3.62
C ARG A 132 -14.62 21.87 -3.06
N ILE A 133 -13.47 21.31 -2.64
CA ILE A 133 -13.39 19.99 -2.00
C ILE A 133 -14.21 19.97 -0.72
N MET A 134 -14.10 21.02 0.10
CA MET A 134 -14.81 21.12 1.37
C MET A 134 -16.33 21.21 1.16
N GLN A 135 -16.77 22.01 0.21
CA GLN A 135 -18.17 22.08 -0.20
C GLN A 135 -18.67 20.73 -0.71
N ALA A 136 -17.89 20.01 -1.53
CA ALA A 136 -18.26 18.68 -2.00
C ALA A 136 -18.35 17.65 -0.86
N LEU A 137 -17.40 17.65 0.09
CA LEU A 137 -17.46 16.81 1.29
C LEU A 137 -18.65 17.17 2.19
N ALA A 138 -19.05 18.44 2.24
CA ALA A 138 -20.23 18.89 2.98
C ALA A 138 -21.53 18.31 2.41
N THR A 139 -21.60 18.06 1.09
CA THR A 139 -22.78 17.40 0.45
C THR A 139 -22.93 15.91 0.80
N LEU A 140 -21.86 15.28 1.30
CA LEU A 140 -21.92 13.87 1.68
C LEU A 140 -22.60 13.70 3.05
N SER A 141 -23.38 12.64 3.20
CA SER A 141 -23.83 12.19 4.52
C SER A 141 -22.62 11.81 5.39
N GLU A 142 -22.73 11.95 6.71
CA GLU A 142 -21.66 11.65 7.68
C GLU A 142 -20.97 10.30 7.39
N GLN A 143 -21.74 9.22 7.24
CA GLN A 143 -21.21 7.89 6.93
C GLN A 143 -20.41 7.81 5.62
N HIS A 144 -20.75 8.61 4.60
CA HIS A 144 -19.99 8.65 3.34
C HIS A 144 -18.73 9.50 3.48
N ARG A 145 -18.74 10.46 4.39
CA ARG A 145 -17.58 11.29 4.66
C ARG A 145 -16.55 10.53 5.49
N ASP A 146 -16.99 9.87 6.56
CA ASP A 146 -16.12 9.10 7.45
C ASP A 146 -15.33 8.04 6.67
N ILE A 147 -16.01 7.33 5.76
CA ILE A 147 -15.36 6.29 4.96
C ILE A 147 -14.36 6.85 3.95
N ILE A 148 -14.60 8.06 3.40
CA ILE A 148 -13.67 8.75 2.50
C ILE A 148 -12.47 9.26 3.28
N VAL A 149 -12.67 9.81 4.48
CA VAL A 149 -11.59 10.27 5.35
C VAL A 149 -10.68 9.09 5.70
N LEU A 150 -11.26 7.98 6.17
CA LEU A 150 -10.47 6.80 6.55
C LEU A 150 -9.73 6.19 5.35
N SER A 151 -10.38 6.06 4.20
CA SER A 151 -9.78 5.47 2.99
C SER A 151 -8.79 6.39 2.29
N ASP A 152 -9.24 7.59 1.90
CA ASP A 152 -8.57 8.41 0.89
C ASP A 152 -7.67 9.48 1.52
N ILE A 153 -7.87 9.82 2.81
CA ILE A 153 -7.03 10.78 3.55
C ILE A 153 -6.08 10.05 4.49
N GLU A 154 -6.60 9.10 5.28
CA GLU A 154 -5.83 8.41 6.31
C GLU A 154 -5.16 7.11 5.80
N GLY A 155 -5.54 6.63 4.60
CA GLY A 155 -4.89 5.51 3.92
C GLY A 155 -5.24 4.12 4.47
N PHE A 156 -6.37 3.97 5.17
CA PHE A 156 -6.76 2.70 5.78
C PHE A 156 -7.15 1.68 4.71
N SER A 157 -6.73 0.42 4.91
CA SER A 157 -7.25 -0.70 4.13
C SER A 157 -8.73 -0.95 4.44
N TYR A 158 -9.45 -1.62 3.52
CA TYR A 158 -10.88 -1.87 3.73
C TYR A 158 -11.16 -2.69 4.99
N LYS A 159 -10.23 -3.56 5.39
CA LYS A 159 -10.29 -4.32 6.64
C LYS A 159 -10.21 -3.41 7.84
N GLU A 160 -9.25 -2.50 7.86
CA GLU A 160 -9.08 -1.58 8.97
C GLU A 160 -10.26 -0.59 9.07
N ILE A 161 -10.81 -0.16 7.93
CA ILE A 161 -12.03 0.65 7.90
C ILE A 161 -13.21 -0.12 8.50
N ALA A 162 -13.38 -1.39 8.14
CA ALA A 162 -14.42 -2.26 8.71
C ALA A 162 -14.26 -2.38 10.23
N ASP A 163 -13.02 -2.55 10.71
CA ASP A 163 -12.69 -2.67 12.13
C ASP A 163 -12.90 -1.35 12.90
N VAL A 164 -12.57 -0.21 12.29
CA VAL A 164 -12.73 1.13 12.89
C VAL A 164 -14.20 1.55 12.98
N LEU A 165 -14.95 1.33 11.90
CA LEU A 165 -16.36 1.73 11.82
C LEU A 165 -17.33 0.66 12.35
N ASP A 166 -16.83 -0.53 12.71
CA ASP A 166 -17.62 -1.68 13.16
C ASP A 166 -18.73 -2.07 12.16
N ILE A 167 -18.37 -2.16 10.88
CA ILE A 167 -19.29 -2.50 9.79
C ILE A 167 -18.74 -3.64 8.92
N PRO A 168 -19.60 -4.42 8.24
CA PRO A 168 -19.13 -5.47 7.32
C PRO A 168 -18.28 -4.93 6.17
N MET A 169 -17.29 -5.72 5.73
CA MET A 169 -16.44 -5.39 4.58
C MET A 169 -17.24 -5.06 3.31
N GLY A 170 -18.33 -5.79 3.05
CA GLY A 170 -19.21 -5.52 1.90
C GLY A 170 -19.90 -4.14 1.99
N THR A 171 -20.20 -3.69 3.21
CA THR A 171 -20.71 -2.34 3.48
C THR A 171 -19.61 -1.30 3.25
N VAL A 172 -18.35 -1.57 3.61
CA VAL A 172 -17.22 -0.68 3.30
C VAL A 172 -17.11 -0.45 1.79
N MET A 173 -17.05 -1.54 1.01
CA MET A 173 -16.90 -1.45 -0.46
C MET A 173 -18.06 -0.70 -1.11
N SER A 174 -19.30 -1.05 -0.77
CA SER A 174 -20.49 -0.42 -1.36
C SER A 174 -20.63 1.05 -0.94
N ARG A 175 -20.38 1.37 0.34
CA ARG A 175 -20.47 2.74 0.87
C ARG A 175 -19.36 3.63 0.30
N LEU A 176 -18.14 3.13 0.15
CA LEU A 176 -17.03 3.85 -0.45
C LEU A 176 -17.26 4.11 -1.94
N HIS A 177 -17.77 3.12 -2.68
CA HIS A 177 -18.18 3.29 -4.08
C HIS A 177 -19.22 4.40 -4.22
N ASN A 178 -20.26 4.38 -3.40
CA ASN A 178 -21.32 5.38 -3.42
C ASN A 178 -20.82 6.78 -3.01
N ALA A 179 -19.97 6.86 -1.98
CA ALA A 179 -19.35 8.10 -1.54
C ALA A 179 -18.50 8.74 -2.64
N ARG A 180 -17.61 7.95 -3.28
CA ARG A 180 -16.79 8.42 -4.40
C ARG A 180 -17.62 8.82 -5.61
N ARG A 181 -18.72 8.11 -5.90
CA ARG A 181 -19.65 8.48 -6.98
C ARG A 181 -20.31 9.84 -6.71
N LYS A 182 -20.76 10.08 -5.48
CA LYS A 182 -21.33 11.39 -5.07
C LYS A 182 -20.28 12.49 -5.11
N LEU A 183 -19.06 12.21 -4.64
CA LEU A 183 -17.95 13.17 -4.69
C LEU A 183 -17.58 13.54 -6.14
N ARG A 184 -17.57 12.56 -7.07
CA ARG A 184 -17.37 12.79 -8.51
C ARG A 184 -18.48 13.63 -9.13
N ALA A 185 -19.73 13.41 -8.74
CA ALA A 185 -20.84 14.22 -9.21
C ALA A 185 -20.73 15.67 -8.71
N ALA A 186 -20.20 15.90 -7.50
CA ALA A 186 -20.01 17.23 -6.93
C ALA A 186 -18.75 17.96 -7.45
N LEU A 187 -17.66 17.24 -7.75
CA LEU A 187 -16.35 17.83 -8.13
C LEU A 187 -16.02 17.74 -9.62
N GLY A 188 -16.76 16.97 -10.43
CA GLY A 188 -16.48 16.81 -11.87
C GLY A 188 -15.13 16.13 -12.17
N PRO A 189 -14.52 16.35 -13.36
CA PRO A 189 -13.26 15.70 -13.79
C PRO A 189 -12.03 16.04 -12.93
N LEU A 190 -12.12 17.01 -12.03
CA LEU A 190 -11.04 17.49 -11.16
C LEU A 190 -10.61 16.47 -10.08
N LEU A 191 -11.43 15.45 -9.83
CA LEU A 191 -11.22 14.45 -8.79
C LEU A 191 -10.00 13.55 -9.05
N MET A 192 -9.63 13.30 -10.31
CA MET A 192 -8.43 12.50 -10.65
C MET A 192 -7.13 13.27 -10.38
N LEU A 193 -7.13 14.59 -10.57
CA LEU A 193 -5.97 15.44 -10.37
C LEU A 193 -5.72 15.68 -8.87
N LEU A 194 -6.78 15.88 -8.10
CA LEU A 194 -6.70 16.13 -6.65
C LEU A 194 -6.36 14.89 -5.84
N LEU A 195 -6.83 13.70 -6.24
CA LEU A 195 -6.45 12.44 -5.59
C LEU A 195 -4.96 12.15 -5.81
N ALA A 196 -4.38 12.59 -6.95
CA ALA A 196 -2.95 12.55 -7.20
C ALA A 196 -2.17 13.59 -6.38
N ILE A 197 -2.73 14.79 -6.16
CA ILE A 197 -2.10 15.83 -5.32
C ILE A 197 -2.11 15.43 -3.84
N VAL A 198 -3.21 14.89 -3.32
CA VAL A 198 -3.30 14.40 -1.93
C VAL A 198 -2.34 13.22 -1.70
N LEU A 199 -2.19 12.32 -2.69
CA LEU A 199 -1.15 11.27 -2.66
C LEU A 199 0.27 11.86 -2.71
N ALA A 200 0.47 12.96 -3.44
CA ALA A 200 1.77 13.61 -3.61
C ALA A 200 2.18 14.50 -2.43
N THR A 201 1.23 14.92 -1.58
CA THR A 201 1.48 15.77 -0.39
C THR A 201 1.64 15.00 0.92
N ALA A 202 1.71 13.66 0.88
CA ALA A 202 2.14 12.86 2.02
C ALA A 202 3.66 12.58 1.93
N PRO A 203 4.55 13.42 2.50
CA PRO A 203 5.87 12.93 2.80
C PRO A 203 5.70 11.94 3.97
N ALA A 204 5.97 10.66 3.71
CA ALA A 204 5.98 9.57 4.69
C ALA A 204 4.60 9.06 5.19
N LEU A 205 3.77 8.58 4.26
CA LEU A 205 3.15 7.25 4.45
C LEU A 205 3.49 6.43 3.20
N LEU A 206 4.79 6.17 3.05
CA LEU A 206 5.26 5.03 2.29
C LEU A 206 4.53 3.83 2.91
N HIS A 207 3.54 3.30 2.20
CA HIS A 207 3.37 1.86 2.22
C HIS A 207 4.79 1.33 2.09
N ALA A 208 5.25 0.54 3.07
CA ALA A 208 6.36 -0.35 2.80
C ALA A 208 5.85 -1.22 1.65
N GLN A 209 6.04 -0.77 0.39
CA GLN A 209 5.73 -1.56 -0.77
C GLN A 209 6.58 -2.78 -0.55
N GLN A 210 5.92 -3.89 -0.23
CA GLN A 210 6.60 -5.09 0.16
C GLN A 210 7.61 -5.41 -0.94
N VAL A 211 8.89 -5.34 -0.61
CA VAL A 211 9.97 -5.54 -1.58
C VAL A 211 10.11 -7.03 -1.75
N VAL A 212 9.93 -7.49 -2.98
CA VAL A 212 10.12 -8.89 -3.34
C VAL A 212 11.51 -9.03 -3.93
N ARG A 213 12.29 -9.96 -3.37
CA ARG A 213 13.52 -10.41 -4.03
C ARG A 213 13.18 -11.54 -4.97
N PHE A 214 13.43 -11.37 -6.26
CA PHE A 214 13.27 -12.46 -7.21
C PHE A 214 14.48 -12.58 -8.13
N GLY A 215 14.64 -13.76 -8.72
CA GLY A 215 15.66 -14.03 -9.70
C GLY A 215 15.06 -14.73 -10.91
N ALA A 216 15.56 -14.38 -12.09
CA ALA A 216 15.21 -15.05 -13.33
C ALA A 216 16.46 -15.71 -13.90
N ARG A 217 16.29 -16.90 -14.46
CA ARG A 217 17.35 -17.59 -15.20
C ARG A 217 16.82 -18.02 -16.54
N VAL A 218 17.60 -17.75 -17.56
CA VAL A 218 17.25 -18.07 -18.94
C VAL A 218 18.15 -19.21 -19.36
N LEU A 219 17.53 -20.32 -19.71
CA LEU A 219 18.19 -21.54 -20.14
C LEU A 219 17.90 -21.77 -21.62
N LEU A 220 18.86 -22.36 -22.32
CA LEU A 220 18.63 -23.03 -23.59
C LEU A 220 18.37 -24.51 -23.31
N ALA A 221 17.20 -25.00 -23.67
CA ALA A 221 16.88 -26.43 -23.63
C ALA A 221 17.07 -27.06 -25.01
N THR A 222 17.87 -28.12 -25.09
CA THR A 222 18.14 -28.87 -26.33
C THR A 222 17.98 -30.37 -26.12
N ASP A 223 17.63 -31.07 -27.21
CA ASP A 223 17.52 -32.54 -27.24
C ASP A 223 18.88 -33.22 -27.42
N THR A 224 19.87 -32.48 -27.92
CA THR A 224 21.26 -32.93 -28.13
C THR A 224 22.25 -31.97 -27.46
N PRO A 225 23.42 -32.43 -27.01
CA PRO A 225 24.44 -31.56 -26.43
C PRO A 225 24.83 -30.50 -27.48
N PRO A 226 24.84 -29.21 -27.14
CA PRO A 226 25.21 -28.19 -28.10
C PRO A 226 26.63 -28.46 -28.60
N ALA A 227 26.82 -28.49 -29.92
CA ALA A 227 28.14 -28.46 -30.51
C ALA A 227 28.86 -27.25 -29.92
N SER A 228 30.02 -27.47 -29.30
CA SER A 228 30.81 -26.49 -28.58
C SER A 228 31.06 -25.24 -29.42
N ALA A 229 30.18 -24.25 -29.31
CA ALA A 229 30.22 -23.01 -30.06
C ALA A 229 29.84 -21.86 -29.12
N SER A 230 30.87 -21.27 -28.52
CA SER A 230 31.00 -19.84 -28.27
C SER A 230 29.81 -19.10 -27.66
N LEU A 231 29.11 -19.68 -26.69
CA LEU A 231 28.25 -18.90 -25.79
C LEU A 231 29.14 -18.32 -24.70
N LYS A 232 29.31 -16.99 -24.68
CA LYS A 232 30.02 -16.25 -23.62
C LYS A 232 29.49 -16.71 -22.25
N LEU A 233 30.28 -17.53 -21.54
CA LEU A 233 30.01 -17.81 -20.14
C LEU A 233 30.12 -16.49 -19.35
N ALA A 234 29.07 -16.14 -18.61
CA ALA A 234 29.14 -15.02 -17.68
C ALA A 234 30.25 -15.30 -16.63
N PRO A 235 31.11 -14.32 -16.26
CA PRO A 235 32.43 -14.61 -15.68
C PRO A 235 32.47 -15.19 -14.26
N ASP A 236 31.35 -15.28 -13.52
CA ASP A 236 31.37 -15.56 -12.07
C ASP A 236 30.38 -16.67 -11.64
N MET A 237 30.49 -17.87 -12.18
CA MET A 237 29.63 -18.99 -11.80
C MET A 237 30.24 -19.86 -10.68
N THR A 238 29.97 -19.50 -9.43
CA THR A 238 29.80 -20.52 -8.38
C THR A 238 28.68 -21.49 -8.81
N PRO A 239 28.86 -22.83 -8.71
CA PRO A 239 27.82 -23.80 -9.05
C PRO A 239 26.53 -23.48 -8.29
N ASP A 240 25.45 -23.16 -9.01
CA ASP A 240 24.18 -22.85 -8.37
C ASP A 240 23.47 -24.15 -7.98
N GLU A 241 23.77 -24.60 -6.77
CA GLU A 241 23.26 -25.84 -6.16
C GLU A 241 21.72 -25.96 -6.26
N ARG A 242 21.01 -24.82 -6.26
CA ARG A 242 19.55 -24.77 -6.41
C ARG A 242 19.08 -25.14 -7.82
N LEU A 243 19.78 -24.69 -8.85
CA LEU A 243 19.46 -25.06 -10.23
C LEU A 243 19.74 -26.55 -10.41
N GLN A 244 20.89 -27.04 -9.95
CA GLN A 244 21.27 -28.46 -10.08
C GLN A 244 20.24 -29.38 -9.42
N LYS A 245 19.74 -29.02 -8.23
CA LYS A 245 18.65 -29.75 -7.54
C LYS A 245 17.31 -29.71 -8.30
N PHE A 246 17.10 -28.72 -9.15
CA PHE A 246 15.84 -28.54 -9.91
C PHE A 246 15.87 -29.16 -11.31
N LEU A 247 17.06 -29.38 -11.91
CA LEU A 247 17.20 -29.96 -13.26
C LEU A 247 16.43 -31.27 -13.49
N PRO A 248 16.40 -32.25 -12.55
CA PRO A 248 15.64 -33.49 -12.77
C PRO A 248 14.14 -33.24 -12.97
N ARG A 249 13.57 -32.30 -12.20
CA ARG A 249 12.15 -31.92 -12.32
C ARG A 249 11.90 -31.16 -13.62
N LEU A 250 12.86 -30.34 -14.06
CA LEU A 250 12.77 -29.62 -15.31
C LEU A 250 12.77 -30.56 -16.52
N ARG A 251 13.63 -31.59 -16.52
CA ARG A 251 13.63 -32.68 -17.53
C ARG A 251 12.27 -33.37 -17.63
N GLN A 252 11.64 -33.67 -16.49
CA GLN A 252 10.30 -34.26 -16.46
C GLN A 252 9.22 -33.32 -17.02
N LEU A 253 9.34 -32.01 -16.77
CA LEU A 253 8.34 -31.02 -17.20
C LEU A 253 8.43 -30.69 -18.70
N THR A 254 9.64 -30.67 -19.28
CA THR A 254 9.83 -30.19 -20.65
C THR A 254 10.27 -31.26 -21.65
N GLY A 255 10.74 -32.43 -21.18
CA GLY A 255 11.21 -33.54 -22.01
C GLY A 255 12.66 -33.40 -22.53
N PHE A 256 13.23 -32.20 -22.48
CA PHE A 256 14.62 -31.94 -22.92
C PHE A 256 15.65 -32.54 -21.96
N GLN A 257 16.76 -33.03 -22.49
CA GLN A 257 17.83 -33.67 -21.71
C GLN A 257 18.90 -32.67 -21.25
N GLU A 258 19.21 -31.68 -22.08
CA GLU A 258 20.29 -30.71 -21.86
C GLU A 258 19.76 -29.31 -21.61
N PHE A 259 20.36 -28.61 -20.63
CA PHE A 259 20.02 -27.24 -20.26
C PHE A 259 21.27 -26.40 -20.05
N THR A 260 21.48 -25.42 -20.92
CA THR A 260 22.60 -24.48 -20.83
C THR A 260 22.13 -23.16 -20.24
N SER A 261 22.75 -22.71 -19.15
CA SER A 261 22.44 -21.40 -18.55
C SER A 261 23.00 -20.29 -19.44
N LEU A 262 22.12 -19.46 -20.00
CA LEU A 262 22.51 -18.32 -20.83
C LEU A 262 22.69 -17.06 -19.99
N GLU A 263 21.69 -16.75 -19.15
CA GLU A 263 21.63 -15.48 -18.41
C GLU A 263 21.08 -15.67 -16.99
N ARG A 264 21.50 -14.82 -16.06
CA ARG A 264 21.07 -14.83 -14.66
C ARG A 264 20.81 -13.40 -14.18
N TYR A 265 19.58 -13.16 -13.74
CA TYR A 265 19.14 -11.88 -13.20
C TYR A 265 18.69 -12.04 -11.75
N ARG A 266 18.93 -10.99 -10.95
CA ARG A 266 18.40 -10.85 -9.61
C ARG A 266 17.99 -9.40 -9.40
N ALA A 267 16.82 -9.20 -8.85
CA ALA A 267 16.32 -7.90 -8.46
C ALA A 267 15.63 -7.96 -7.10
N GLU A 268 15.67 -6.82 -6.43
CA GLU A 268 14.82 -6.51 -5.29
C GLU A 268 13.95 -5.35 -5.73
N VAL A 269 12.66 -5.62 -5.91
CA VAL A 269 11.75 -4.60 -6.38
C VAL A 269 10.49 -4.52 -5.55
N PRO A 270 9.95 -3.30 -5.39
CA PRO A 270 8.63 -3.11 -4.83
C PRO A 270 7.55 -3.80 -5.66
N ILE A 271 6.54 -4.37 -5.02
CA ILE A 271 5.34 -4.86 -5.73
C ILE A 271 4.75 -3.74 -6.59
N GLY A 272 4.39 -4.07 -7.83
CA GLY A 272 3.88 -3.15 -8.85
C GLY A 272 4.97 -2.52 -9.72
N SER A 273 6.25 -2.65 -9.34
CA SER A 273 7.37 -2.15 -10.15
C SER A 273 7.78 -3.17 -11.20
N GLN A 274 8.10 -2.70 -12.40
CA GLN A 274 8.47 -3.54 -13.52
C GLN A 274 9.99 -3.54 -13.73
N GLU A 275 10.59 -4.72 -13.79
CA GLU A 275 11.98 -4.90 -14.18
C GLU A 275 12.11 -5.41 -15.61
N ARG A 276 13.20 -5.03 -16.28
CA ARG A 276 13.47 -5.37 -17.68
C ARG A 276 14.91 -5.80 -17.85
N TRP A 277 15.12 -6.97 -18.44
CA TRP A 277 16.46 -7.46 -18.79
C TRP A 277 16.55 -7.84 -20.26
N PRO A 278 17.68 -7.56 -20.92
CA PRO A 278 17.94 -8.09 -22.25
C PRO A 278 18.01 -9.62 -22.19
N VAL A 279 17.56 -10.31 -23.22
CA VAL A 279 17.64 -11.77 -23.34
C VAL A 279 18.02 -12.17 -24.77
N PRO A 280 18.60 -13.35 -24.98
CA PRO A 280 19.11 -13.77 -26.28
C PRO A 280 18.07 -13.71 -27.42
N GLY A 281 18.54 -13.26 -28.58
CA GLY A 281 17.75 -13.12 -29.81
C GLY A 281 16.98 -11.80 -29.92
N ASP A 282 17.59 -10.70 -29.46
CA ASP A 282 17.05 -9.34 -29.42
C ASP A 282 15.74 -9.22 -28.63
N ARG A 283 15.70 -9.93 -27.50
CA ARG A 283 14.53 -9.99 -26.64
C ARG A 283 14.70 -9.18 -25.38
N THR A 284 13.58 -8.83 -24.76
CA THR A 284 13.52 -8.22 -23.44
C THR A 284 12.58 -9.03 -22.57
N LEU A 285 13.08 -9.50 -21.43
CA LEU A 285 12.30 -10.14 -20.39
C LEU A 285 11.82 -9.07 -19.44
N GLU A 286 10.51 -8.92 -19.33
CA GLU A 286 9.87 -8.04 -18.36
C GLU A 286 9.23 -8.87 -17.25
N VAL A 287 9.49 -8.51 -16.00
CA VAL A 287 8.88 -9.16 -14.84
C VAL A 287 8.31 -8.11 -13.90
N THR A 288 7.04 -8.24 -13.57
CA THR A 288 6.32 -7.34 -12.64
C THR A 288 5.70 -8.17 -11.53
N PRO A 289 6.17 -8.07 -10.27
CA PRO A 289 5.45 -8.66 -9.14
C PRO A 289 4.15 -7.89 -8.90
N GLU A 290 3.04 -8.59 -8.79
CA GLU A 290 1.71 -7.97 -8.69
C GLU A 290 1.10 -8.07 -7.30
N SER A 291 1.33 -9.20 -6.62
CA SER A 291 0.82 -9.43 -5.27
C SER A 291 1.62 -10.52 -4.56
N VAL A 292 1.56 -10.49 -3.23
CA VAL A 292 2.13 -11.52 -2.36
C VAL A 292 1.03 -12.11 -1.50
N SER A 293 1.01 -13.43 -1.38
CA SER A 293 0.12 -14.18 -0.49
C SER A 293 0.93 -15.25 0.23
N GLY A 294 1.20 -15.05 1.52
CA GLY A 294 2.12 -15.89 2.27
C GLY A 294 3.55 -15.80 1.72
N ASP A 295 4.12 -16.94 1.31
CA ASP A 295 5.44 -17.02 0.67
C ASP A 295 5.38 -17.03 -0.88
N THR A 296 4.16 -16.99 -1.44
CA THR A 296 3.95 -17.02 -2.88
C THR A 296 3.82 -15.62 -3.44
N VAL A 297 4.56 -15.34 -4.51
CA VAL A 297 4.52 -14.10 -5.27
C VAL A 297 3.84 -14.36 -6.60
N ARG A 298 2.78 -13.62 -6.90
CA ARG A 298 2.18 -13.57 -8.23
C ARG A 298 2.92 -12.52 -9.06
N MET A 299 3.36 -12.91 -10.25
CA MET A 299 4.14 -12.04 -11.12
C MET A 299 3.61 -12.13 -12.56
N ARG A 300 3.53 -11.00 -13.25
CA ARG A 300 3.33 -10.95 -14.69
C ARG A 300 4.70 -10.99 -15.36
N VAL A 301 4.87 -11.91 -16.31
CA VAL A 301 6.09 -12.05 -17.10
C VAL A 301 5.76 -11.85 -18.57
N ARG A 302 6.55 -11.00 -19.24
CA ARG A 302 6.45 -10.77 -20.68
C ARG A 302 7.80 -10.98 -21.33
N LEU A 303 7.79 -11.55 -22.52
CA LEU A 303 8.95 -11.63 -23.38
C LEU A 303 8.64 -10.84 -24.65
N LEU A 304 9.43 -9.80 -24.90
CA LEU A 304 9.27 -8.94 -26.07
C LEU A 304 10.44 -9.13 -27.02
N ARG A 305 10.22 -8.90 -28.30
CA ARG A 305 11.25 -8.73 -29.33
C ARG A 305 10.94 -7.44 -30.06
N GLY A 306 11.75 -6.41 -29.82
CA GLY A 306 11.41 -5.04 -30.21
C GLY A 306 10.06 -4.60 -29.61
N ASN A 307 9.09 -4.26 -30.46
CA ASN A 307 7.75 -3.85 -30.02
C ASN A 307 6.72 -5.00 -29.98
N VAL A 308 7.10 -6.21 -30.38
CA VAL A 308 6.19 -7.37 -30.40
C VAL A 308 6.32 -8.14 -29.10
N THR A 309 5.18 -8.44 -28.46
CA THR A 309 5.16 -9.33 -27.30
C THR A 309 5.04 -10.77 -27.76
N GLU A 310 6.10 -11.57 -27.60
CA GLU A 310 6.12 -12.99 -27.99
C GLU A 310 5.50 -13.89 -26.92
N VAL A 311 5.64 -13.55 -25.63
CA VAL A 311 5.03 -14.29 -24.52
C VAL A 311 4.48 -13.30 -23.50
N THR A 312 3.28 -13.56 -22.98
CA THR A 312 2.73 -12.89 -21.77
C THR A 312 2.06 -13.95 -20.92
N THR A 313 2.46 -14.05 -19.66
CA THR A 313 1.90 -15.02 -18.73
C THR A 313 1.91 -14.49 -17.32
N GLU A 314 0.95 -14.93 -16.50
CA GLU A 314 0.94 -14.69 -15.07
C GLU A 314 1.39 -15.98 -14.38
N ILE A 315 2.40 -15.85 -13.54
CA ILE A 315 3.01 -16.96 -12.82
C ILE A 315 2.91 -16.77 -11.32
N GLN A 316 3.04 -17.87 -10.59
CA GLN A 316 3.18 -17.88 -9.15
C GLN A 316 4.51 -18.55 -8.80
N ALA A 317 5.37 -17.86 -8.06
CA ALA A 317 6.66 -18.37 -7.63
C ALA A 317 6.79 -18.19 -6.11
N ALA A 318 7.40 -19.16 -5.43
CA ALA A 318 7.63 -19.13 -3.99
C ALA A 318 9.04 -19.63 -3.65
N ARG A 319 9.46 -19.52 -2.39
CA ARG A 319 10.78 -20.02 -1.95
C ARG A 319 10.83 -21.54 -2.15
N GLY A 320 11.75 -22.00 -3.00
CA GLY A 320 11.91 -23.43 -3.31
C GLY A 320 10.92 -23.99 -4.33
N ASN A 321 9.92 -23.22 -4.76
CA ASN A 321 8.98 -23.60 -5.81
C ASN A 321 8.99 -22.55 -6.94
N PRO A 322 9.96 -22.61 -7.87
CA PRO A 322 10.04 -21.66 -8.98
C PRO A 322 8.95 -21.90 -10.02
N ALA A 323 8.61 -20.83 -10.74
CA ALA A 323 7.80 -20.92 -11.95
C ALA A 323 8.70 -21.21 -13.16
N VAL A 324 8.23 -22.07 -14.06
CA VAL A 324 8.89 -22.39 -15.33
C VAL A 324 8.03 -21.88 -16.47
N ILE A 325 8.63 -21.11 -17.37
CA ILE A 325 7.97 -20.51 -18.52
C ILE A 325 8.68 -21.05 -19.77
N GLY A 326 7.91 -21.70 -20.64
CA GLY A 326 8.36 -22.05 -21.98
C GLY A 326 8.40 -20.81 -22.86
N GLY A 327 9.54 -20.56 -23.48
CA GLY A 327 9.76 -19.46 -24.40
C GLY A 327 9.77 -19.91 -25.87
N PRO A 328 10.00 -18.96 -26.78
CA PRO A 328 10.16 -19.23 -28.21
C PRO A 328 11.44 -20.00 -28.52
N ARG A 329 11.51 -20.58 -29.72
CA ARG A 329 12.75 -21.19 -30.24
C ARG A 329 13.88 -20.16 -30.32
N HIS A 330 15.09 -20.62 -30.02
CA HIS A 330 16.32 -19.86 -30.11
C HIS A 330 17.48 -20.80 -30.43
N ALA A 331 18.27 -20.47 -31.46
CA ALA A 331 19.26 -21.40 -32.04
C ALA A 331 18.63 -22.79 -32.29
N ASP A 332 19.29 -23.86 -31.85
CA ASP A 332 18.86 -25.25 -32.05
C ASP A 332 17.94 -25.78 -30.93
N GLY A 333 17.43 -24.89 -30.08
CA GLY A 333 16.66 -25.26 -28.90
C GLY A 333 15.49 -24.33 -28.59
N VAL A 334 14.99 -24.46 -27.37
CA VAL A 334 13.89 -23.64 -26.83
C VAL A 334 14.39 -22.86 -25.62
N LEU A 335 14.02 -21.57 -25.53
CA LEU A 335 14.30 -20.81 -24.33
C LEU A 335 13.38 -21.27 -23.19
N VAL A 336 13.98 -21.55 -22.03
CA VAL A 336 13.25 -21.87 -20.81
C VAL A 336 13.60 -20.84 -19.76
N ILE A 337 12.61 -20.11 -19.27
CA ILE A 337 12.79 -19.07 -18.26
C ILE A 337 12.30 -19.63 -16.93
N ILE A 338 13.18 -19.61 -15.93
CA ILE A 338 12.84 -20.03 -14.57
C ILE A 338 12.86 -18.80 -13.69
N VAL A 339 11.77 -18.57 -12.95
CA VAL A 339 11.63 -17.44 -12.03
C VAL A 339 11.48 -17.95 -10.61
N TRP A 340 12.40 -17.55 -9.74
CA TRP A 340 12.33 -17.78 -8.29
C TRP A 340 11.94 -16.49 -7.61
N ALA A 341 11.06 -16.55 -6.62
CA ALA A 341 10.70 -15.40 -5.82
C ALA A 341 10.87 -15.70 -4.33
N ASN A 342 11.14 -14.65 -3.57
CA ASN A 342 11.12 -14.63 -2.11
C ASN A 342 10.32 -13.41 -1.66
N ALA A 343 9.14 -13.68 -1.12
CA ALA A 343 8.19 -12.69 -0.61
C ALA A 343 8.71 -11.93 0.63
N ASN A 344 9.72 -12.46 1.32
CA ASN A 344 10.27 -11.87 2.54
C ASN A 344 11.80 -12.00 2.58
N PRO A 345 12.54 -11.13 1.87
CA PRO A 345 14.00 -11.13 1.92
C PRO A 345 14.45 -10.64 3.31
N GLN A 346 14.98 -11.54 4.15
CA GLN A 346 15.66 -11.08 5.36
C GLN A 346 16.84 -10.16 4.95
N PRO A 347 17.03 -9.02 5.66
CA PRO A 347 18.22 -8.19 5.46
C PRO A 347 19.45 -9.04 5.76
N ARG A 348 20.44 -8.99 4.86
CA ARG A 348 21.73 -9.66 5.04
C ARG A 348 22.71 -8.74 5.72
#